data_AF-A0A7J8ANW2-F1
#
_entry.id   AF-A0A7J8ANW2-F1
#
_cell.length_a   1.000
_cell.length_b   1.000
_cell.length_c   1.000
_cell.angle_alpha   90.00
_cell.angle_beta   90.00
_cell.angle_gamma   90.00
#
_symmetry.space_group_name_H-M   'P 1'
#
loop_
_entity.id
_entity.type
_entity.pdbx_description
1 polymer ?
#
loop_
_entity_poly.entity_id
_entity_poly.type
_entity_poly.pdbx_seq_one_letter_code
_entity_poly.pdbx_strand_id
1 'polypeptide(L)'
;MEARDLVLKGKEKSPLDPRPGFVFAPCPHELPCPQLTASKPLACSFSQAYHPIPFSWSKKPKEEKFSMVILARGSPEEANRWPRITQPVLKRPRHVHCHLCCPDGHMQHAVLTARRHGRDLYRCARVSSWGDLLPVTTPSELLPSPVEDPPES
;
A
#
# COMPACT_ATOMS: atom_id res chain seq x y z
N MET A 1 3.84 -11.47 10.61
CA MET A 1 2.63 -10.68 10.99
C MET A 1 2.02 -11.13 12.32
N GLU A 2 2.43 -12.26 12.89
CA GLU A 2 1.91 -12.74 14.18
C GLU A 2 2.10 -11.75 15.33
N ALA A 3 3.24 -11.06 15.41
CA ALA A 3 3.47 -10.03 16.42
C ALA A 3 2.44 -8.88 16.35
N ARG A 4 2.06 -8.44 15.14
CA ARG A 4 1.01 -7.43 14.93
C ARG A 4 -0.31 -7.93 15.50
N ASP A 5 -0.70 -9.15 15.14
CA ASP A 5 -1.96 -9.74 15.58
C ASP A 5 -1.98 -9.96 17.10
N LEU A 6 -0.85 -10.38 17.68
CA LEU A 6 -0.68 -10.53 19.12
C LEU A 6 -0.88 -9.20 19.84
N VAL A 7 -0.27 -8.11 19.36
CA VAL A 7 -0.42 -6.78 19.97
C VAL A 7 -1.84 -6.24 19.81
N LEU A 8 -2.48 -6.42 18.66
CA LEU A 8 -3.82 -5.88 18.40
C LEU A 8 -4.95 -6.69 19.07
N LYS A 9 -4.80 -8.02 19.18
CA LYS A 9 -5.82 -8.90 19.79
C LYS A 9 -5.56 -9.16 21.27
N GLY A 10 -4.35 -8.89 21.75
CA GLY A 10 -3.95 -9.10 23.13
C GLY A 10 -4.74 -8.19 24.07
N LYS A 11 -5.35 -8.77 25.10
CA LYS A 11 -5.97 -7.99 26.18
C LYS A 11 -4.92 -7.65 27.23
N GLU A 12 -4.64 -6.37 27.40
CA GLU A 12 -3.87 -5.91 28.56
C GLU A 12 -4.70 -6.12 29.83
N LYS A 13 -4.06 -6.64 30.90
CA LYS A 13 -4.73 -6.87 32.19
C LYS A 13 -5.15 -5.56 32.86
N SER A 14 -4.37 -4.50 32.67
CA SER A 14 -4.60 -3.17 33.23
C SER A 14 -4.07 -2.09 32.26
N PRO A 15 -4.86 -1.70 31.25
CA PRO A 15 -4.40 -0.74 30.25
C PRO A 15 -4.26 0.65 30.85
N LEU A 16 -3.14 1.32 30.54
CA LEU A 16 -2.93 2.74 30.89
C LEU A 16 -3.78 3.68 30.03
N ASP A 17 -4.03 3.30 28.78
CA ASP A 17 -4.92 4.00 27.85
C ASP A 17 -6.03 3.03 27.41
N PRO A 18 -7.31 3.33 27.68
CA PRO A 18 -8.43 2.45 27.34
C PRO A 18 -8.72 2.40 25.84
N ARG A 19 -8.15 3.31 25.03
CA ARG A 19 -8.40 3.34 23.59
C ARG A 19 -7.82 2.08 22.91
N PRO A 20 -8.53 1.53 21.91
CA PRO A 20 -8.02 0.39 21.16
C PRO A 20 -6.76 0.78 20.38
N GLY A 21 -5.91 -0.22 20.11
CA GLY A 21 -4.81 -0.07 19.17
C GLY A 21 -5.27 -0.33 17.75
N PHE A 22 -4.71 0.39 16.78
CA PHE A 22 -4.94 0.15 15.35
C PHE A 22 -3.64 0.25 14.56
N VAL A 23 -3.66 -0.21 13.31
CA VAL A 23 -2.52 -0.09 12.39
C VAL A 23 -2.57 1.28 11.75
N PHE A 24 -1.64 2.17 12.14
CA PHE A 24 -1.49 3.47 11.51
C PHE A 24 -0.78 3.37 10.15
N ALA A 25 0.26 2.54 10.09
CA ALA A 25 1.00 2.26 8.86
C ALA A 25 1.62 0.84 8.95
N PRO A 26 1.90 0.17 7.83
CA PRO A 26 1.85 0.70 6.47
C PRO A 26 0.67 0.22 5.64
N CYS A 27 -0.08 -0.76 6.12
CA CYS A 27 -1.21 -1.28 5.36
C CYS A 27 -2.37 -0.27 5.42
N PRO A 28 -2.99 0.09 4.28
CA PRO A 28 -4.16 0.97 4.26
C PRO A 28 -5.46 0.24 4.65
N HIS A 29 -5.36 -0.98 5.20
CA HIS A 29 -6.46 -1.86 5.54
C HIS A 29 -6.17 -2.54 6.89
N GLU A 30 -7.23 -2.99 7.56
CA GLU A 30 -7.15 -3.80 8.79
C GLU A 30 -7.39 -5.31 8.54
N LEU A 31 -7.52 -5.68 7.27
CA LEU A 31 -7.73 -7.06 6.80
C LEU A 31 -6.44 -7.90 6.80
N PRO A 32 -6.52 -9.24 6.63
CA PRO A 32 -5.36 -10.08 6.35
C PRO A 32 -4.52 -9.52 5.19
N CYS A 33 -3.20 -9.52 5.33
CA CYS A 33 -2.33 -8.90 4.31
C CYS A 33 -2.36 -9.72 3.02
N PRO A 34 -2.73 -9.11 1.87
CA PRO A 34 -2.87 -9.86 0.62
C PRO A 34 -1.53 -10.34 0.05
N GLN A 35 -0.41 -9.75 0.46
CA GLN A 35 0.93 -10.26 0.12
C GLN A 35 1.20 -11.62 0.78
N LEU A 36 0.62 -11.89 1.96
CA LEU A 36 0.80 -13.16 2.66
C LEU A 36 -0.23 -14.22 2.25
N THR A 37 -1.43 -13.82 1.85
CA THR A 37 -2.49 -14.74 1.43
C THR A 37 -2.45 -15.08 -0.06
N ALA A 38 -1.57 -14.46 -0.83
CA ALA A 38 -1.35 -14.80 -2.23
C ALA A 38 -0.87 -16.25 -2.39
N SER A 39 -1.13 -16.84 -3.57
CA SER A 39 -0.69 -18.20 -3.90
C SER A 39 0.81 -18.41 -3.73
N LYS A 40 1.59 -17.37 -4.00
CA LYS A 40 3.00 -17.27 -3.66
C LYS A 40 3.18 -16.13 -2.66
N PRO A 41 3.37 -16.43 -1.37
CA PRO A 41 3.58 -15.41 -0.35
C PRO A 41 4.79 -14.54 -0.68
N LEU A 42 4.59 -13.23 -0.56
CA LEU A 42 5.61 -12.21 -0.78
C LEU A 42 5.82 -11.42 0.52
N ALA A 43 7.05 -11.00 0.76
CA ALA A 43 7.36 -10.15 1.89
C ALA A 43 6.79 -8.74 1.65
N CYS A 44 5.96 -8.27 2.58
CA CYS A 44 5.45 -6.90 2.59
C CYS A 44 6.52 -5.95 3.13
N SER A 45 7.49 -5.60 2.29
CA SER A 45 8.68 -4.85 2.67
C SER A 45 8.71 -3.44 2.08
N PHE A 46 9.75 -2.71 2.46
CA PHE A 46 10.19 -1.43 1.96
C PHE A 46 11.61 -1.54 1.45
N SER A 47 12.08 -0.50 0.76
CA SER A 47 13.45 -0.39 0.29
C SER A 47 13.99 0.99 0.65
N GLN A 48 15.13 1.05 1.33
CA GLN A 48 15.77 2.30 1.69
C GLN A 48 17.25 2.28 1.30
N ALA A 49 17.67 3.32 0.59
CA ALA A 49 19.07 3.56 0.33
C ALA A 49 19.75 4.15 1.57
N TYR A 50 20.95 3.68 1.89
CA TYR A 50 21.78 4.16 3.00
C TYR A 50 23.25 4.23 2.58
N HIS A 51 24.01 5.09 3.26
CA HIS A 51 25.46 5.12 3.13
C HIS A 51 26.07 4.17 4.15
N PRO A 52 26.90 3.20 3.74
CA PRO A 52 27.54 2.31 4.68
C PRO A 52 28.51 3.09 5.58
N ILE A 53 28.70 2.59 6.79
CA ILE A 53 29.68 3.15 7.74
C ILE A 53 31.09 3.23 7.12
N PRO A 54 31.90 4.24 7.50
CA PRO A 54 33.17 4.56 6.83
C PRO A 54 34.25 3.46 6.92
N PHE A 55 34.00 2.41 7.69
CA PHE A 55 34.86 1.22 7.76
C PHE A 55 34.71 0.29 6.56
N SER A 56 33.72 0.51 5.69
CA SER A 56 33.58 -0.25 4.45
C SER A 56 34.36 0.41 3.31
N TRP A 57 35.16 -0.37 2.59
CA TRP A 57 35.89 0.08 1.39
C TRP A 57 34.96 0.51 0.23
N SER A 58 33.65 0.28 0.34
CA SER A 58 32.64 0.72 -0.62
C SER A 58 32.01 2.06 -0.22
N LYS A 59 32.28 3.13 -0.97
CA LYS A 59 31.61 4.44 -0.79
C LYS A 59 30.25 4.55 -1.48
N LYS A 60 29.83 3.52 -2.20
CA LYS A 60 28.56 3.53 -2.95
C LYS A 60 27.39 3.35 -1.98
N PRO A 61 26.28 4.08 -2.16
CA PRO A 61 25.03 3.81 -1.45
C PRO A 61 24.63 2.35 -1.62
N LYS A 62 24.15 1.75 -0.54
CA LYS A 62 23.56 0.41 -0.53
C LYS A 62 22.07 0.52 -0.30
N GLU A 63 21.34 -0.52 -0.71
CA GLU A 63 19.90 -0.61 -0.54
C GLU A 63 19.58 -1.74 0.44
N GLU A 64 18.77 -1.47 1.46
CA GLU A 64 18.32 -2.46 2.44
C GLU A 64 16.81 -2.63 2.35
N LYS A 65 16.36 -3.89 2.46
CA LYS A 65 14.94 -4.21 2.54
C LYS A 65 14.56 -4.50 3.98
N PHE A 66 13.50 -3.86 4.44
CA PHE A 66 13.00 -4.03 5.80
C PHE A 66 11.48 -4.06 5.81
N SER A 67 10.91 -4.53 6.91
CA SER A 67 9.46 -4.50 7.13
C SER A 67 9.20 -3.75 8.44
N MET A 68 8.22 -2.86 8.45
CA MET A 68 7.83 -2.11 9.63
C MET A 68 6.31 -2.15 9.82
N VAL A 69 5.88 -1.96 11.07
CA VAL A 69 4.49 -1.71 11.45
C VAL A 69 4.48 -0.58 12.47
N ILE A 70 3.61 0.40 12.26
CA ILE A 70 3.38 1.52 13.17
C ILE A 70 1.98 1.36 13.71
N LEU A 71 1.88 1.27 15.04
CA LEU A 71 0.63 1.11 15.75
C LEU A 71 0.34 2.39 16.53
N ALA A 72 -0.93 2.78 16.57
CA ALA A 72 -1.40 3.95 17.30
C ALA A 72 -2.60 3.59 18.18
N ARG A 73 -2.89 4.42 19.17
CA ARG A 73 -4.07 4.29 20.05
C ARG A 73 -5.16 5.25 19.60
N GLY A 74 -6.41 4.79 19.60
CA GLY A 74 -7.57 5.55 19.14
C GLY A 74 -8.31 4.81 18.04
N SER A 75 -9.10 5.56 17.28
CA SER A 75 -9.65 5.08 16.01
C SER A 75 -8.77 5.54 14.86
N PRO A 76 -8.70 4.77 13.77
CA PRO A 76 -8.29 5.35 12.49
C PRO A 76 -9.26 6.51 12.21
N GLU A 77 -8.80 7.76 12.28
CA GLU A 77 -9.54 8.89 11.70
C GLU A 77 -9.68 8.66 10.19
N GLU A 78 -10.31 9.56 9.43
CA GLU A 78 -10.48 9.49 7.96
C GLU A 78 -9.14 9.56 7.19
N ALA A 79 -8.12 8.82 7.63
CA ALA A 79 -6.89 8.55 6.94
C ALA A 79 -7.25 8.18 5.49
N ASN A 80 -6.69 8.96 4.58
CA ASN A 80 -6.92 8.79 3.15
C ASN A 80 -6.78 7.31 2.79
N ARG A 81 -7.87 6.72 2.30
CA ARG A 81 -7.96 5.32 1.85
C ARG A 81 -7.22 5.10 0.53
N TRP A 82 -6.04 5.68 0.41
CA TRP A 82 -5.23 5.58 -0.77
C TRP A 82 -4.49 4.24 -0.78
N PRO A 83 -4.45 3.54 -1.91
CA PRO A 83 -3.66 2.34 -2.03
C PRO A 83 -2.16 2.64 -1.86
N ARG A 84 -1.45 1.70 -1.22
CA ARG A 84 0.00 1.76 -1.04
C ARG A 84 0.73 1.00 -2.13
N ILE A 85 1.81 1.58 -2.66
CA ILE A 85 2.72 0.90 -3.57
C ILE A 85 3.56 -0.15 -2.82
N THR A 86 3.47 -1.42 -3.22
CA THR A 86 4.17 -2.53 -2.54
C THR A 86 5.38 -3.09 -3.29
N GLN A 87 5.74 -2.50 -4.44
CA GLN A 87 6.88 -2.93 -5.25
C GLN A 87 7.52 -1.72 -5.96
N PRO A 88 8.76 -1.83 -6.46
CA PRO A 88 9.37 -0.78 -7.27
C PRO A 88 8.47 -0.34 -8.43
N VAL A 89 8.29 0.97 -8.59
CA VAL A 89 7.48 1.56 -9.65
C VAL A 89 8.16 1.37 -11.01
N LEU A 90 7.48 0.73 -11.96
CA LEU A 90 8.04 0.47 -13.28
C LEU A 90 7.64 1.59 -14.25
N LYS A 91 8.59 2.49 -14.51
CA LYS A 91 8.42 3.64 -15.40
C LYS A 91 8.64 3.19 -16.84
N ARG A 92 7.63 3.34 -17.69
CA ARG A 92 7.71 3.07 -19.14
C ARG A 92 7.41 4.34 -19.95
N PRO A 93 7.69 4.35 -21.25
CA PRO A 93 7.21 5.42 -22.12
C PRO A 93 5.67 5.46 -22.09
N ARG A 94 5.10 6.63 -21.75
CA ARG A 94 3.65 6.92 -21.74
C ARG A 94 2.79 6.16 -20.71
N HIS A 95 3.34 5.24 -19.93
CA HIS A 95 2.63 4.54 -18.86
C HIS A 95 3.53 4.20 -17.67
N VAL A 96 2.93 3.94 -16.52
CA VAL A 96 3.62 3.55 -15.28
C VAL A 96 2.87 2.36 -14.69
N HIS A 97 3.60 1.31 -14.31
CA HIS A 97 3.01 0.20 -13.58
C HIS A 97 3.24 0.37 -12.09
N CYS A 98 2.16 0.25 -11.32
CA CYS A 98 2.18 0.27 -9.86
C CYS A 98 1.49 -1.01 -9.35
N HIS A 99 2.13 -1.70 -8.41
CA HIS A 99 1.52 -2.80 -7.66
C HIS A 99 1.03 -2.23 -6.33
N LEU A 100 -0.26 -2.32 -6.10
CA LEU A 100 -0.99 -1.59 -5.08
C LEU A 100 -1.59 -2.55 -4.07
N CYS A 101 -1.39 -2.28 -2.79
CA CYS A 101 -2.17 -2.84 -1.71
C CYS A 101 -3.30 -1.87 -1.39
N CYS A 102 -4.53 -2.34 -1.56
CA CYS A 102 -5.72 -1.51 -1.51
C CYS A 102 -6.40 -1.58 -0.12
N PRO A 103 -7.20 -0.57 0.25
CA PRO A 103 -7.90 -0.53 1.53
C PRO A 103 -8.92 -1.66 1.73
N ASP A 104 -9.40 -2.23 0.62
CA ASP A 104 -10.28 -3.41 0.58
C ASP A 104 -9.55 -4.74 0.86
N GLY A 105 -8.23 -4.68 1.11
CA GLY A 105 -7.42 -5.87 1.37
C GLY A 105 -7.07 -6.66 0.12
N HIS A 106 -7.22 -6.09 -1.08
CA HIS A 106 -6.81 -6.72 -2.33
C HIS A 106 -5.49 -6.14 -2.89
N MET A 107 -4.82 -6.94 -3.70
CA MET A 107 -3.69 -6.48 -4.52
C MET A 107 -4.20 -6.09 -5.91
N GLN A 108 -3.80 -4.92 -6.39
CA GLN A 108 -4.14 -4.44 -7.72
C GLN A 108 -2.87 -4.09 -8.52
N HIS A 109 -2.84 -4.48 -9.79
CA HIS A 109 -1.86 -3.98 -10.74
C HIS A 109 -2.48 -2.83 -11.54
N ALA A 110 -2.03 -1.61 -11.28
CA ALA A 110 -2.51 -0.42 -11.96
C ALA A 110 -1.53 0.02 -13.06
N VAL A 111 -2.04 0.24 -14.27
CA VAL A 111 -1.29 0.82 -15.40
C VAL A 111 -1.75 2.25 -15.62
N LEU A 112 -1.03 3.20 -15.02
CA LEU A 112 -1.38 4.61 -15.01
C LEU A 112 -0.84 5.32 -16.25
N THR A 113 -1.70 6.12 -16.89
CA THR A 113 -1.40 6.84 -18.13
C THR A 113 -1.97 8.25 -18.05
N ALA A 114 -1.28 9.22 -18.65
CA ALA A 114 -1.74 10.61 -18.68
C ALA A 114 -3.10 10.79 -19.36
N ARG A 115 -3.41 9.94 -20.36
CA ARG A 115 -4.65 10.02 -21.14
C ARG A 115 -5.85 9.46 -20.38
N ARG A 116 -5.72 8.31 -19.73
CA ARG A 116 -6.84 7.64 -19.04
C ARG A 116 -7.06 8.15 -17.62
N HIS A 117 -5.98 8.53 -16.92
CA HIS A 117 -6.02 8.81 -15.49
C HIS A 117 -5.68 10.28 -15.15
N GLY A 118 -5.54 11.13 -16.17
CA GLY A 118 -5.13 12.53 -16.00
C GLY A 118 -3.61 12.70 -15.87
N ARG A 119 -3.16 13.93 -16.16
CA ARG A 119 -1.72 14.28 -16.16
C ARG A 119 -1.14 14.29 -14.75
N ASP A 120 -1.92 14.70 -13.75
CA ASP A 120 -1.42 14.88 -12.39
C ASP A 120 -1.18 13.55 -11.68
N LEU A 121 -2.14 12.62 -11.73
CA LEU A 121 -1.96 11.27 -11.21
C LEU A 121 -0.84 10.52 -11.95
N TYR A 122 -0.74 10.69 -13.27
CA TYR A 122 0.39 10.15 -14.03
C TYR A 122 1.74 10.72 -13.57
N ARG A 123 1.83 12.03 -13.35
CA ARG A 123 3.05 12.68 -12.83
C ARG A 123 3.38 12.20 -11.43
N CYS A 124 2.39 12.13 -10.55
CA CYS A 124 2.50 11.60 -9.19
C CYS A 124 3.09 10.18 -9.22
N ALA A 125 2.46 9.26 -9.95
CA ALA A 125 2.94 7.88 -10.07
C ALA A 125 4.37 7.77 -10.63
N ARG A 126 4.79 8.67 -11.53
CA ARG A 126 6.17 8.67 -12.06
C ARG A 126 7.21 9.08 -11.04
N VAL A 127 6.86 9.89 -10.04
CA VAL A 127 7.79 10.34 -9.01
C VAL A 127 7.68 9.53 -7.73
N SER A 128 6.62 8.74 -7.57
CA SER A 128 6.44 7.84 -6.43
C SER A 128 7.49 6.73 -6.37
N SER A 129 7.71 6.27 -5.14
CA SER A 129 8.63 5.21 -4.73
C SER A 129 7.89 4.06 -4.05
N TRP A 130 8.60 2.96 -3.81
CA TRP A 130 8.07 1.83 -3.08
C TRP A 130 7.72 2.24 -1.64
N GLY A 131 6.44 2.14 -1.27
CA GLY A 131 5.93 2.48 0.05
C GLY A 131 4.99 3.68 0.03
N ASP A 132 4.98 4.46 -1.04
CA ASP A 132 4.12 5.65 -1.16
C ASP A 132 2.65 5.29 -1.31
N LEU A 133 1.78 6.19 -0.84
CA LEU A 133 0.35 6.16 -1.11
C LEU A 133 0.07 6.86 -2.45
N LEU A 134 -0.82 6.30 -3.24
CA LEU A 134 -1.24 6.90 -4.50
C LEU A 134 -2.70 7.37 -4.44
N PRO A 135 -3.01 8.60 -4.91
CA PRO A 135 -4.37 9.14 -4.92
C PRO A 135 -5.22 8.52 -6.04
N VAL A 136 -5.36 7.20 -6.01
CA VAL A 136 -6.19 6.42 -6.91
C VAL A 136 -7.39 5.96 -6.13
N THR A 137 -8.59 6.32 -6.56
CA THR A 137 -9.82 5.69 -6.11
C THR A 137 -9.87 4.30 -6.77
N THR A 138 -9.82 3.24 -5.95
CA THR A 138 -9.94 1.89 -6.47
C THR A 138 -11.28 1.75 -7.21
N PRO A 139 -11.30 1.14 -8.41
CA PRO A 139 -12.51 1.01 -9.20
C PRO A 139 -13.37 -0.12 -8.64
N SER A 140 -13.96 0.06 -7.45
CA SER A 140 -15.22 -0.63 -7.15
C SER A 140 -16.41 0.17 -7.72
N GLU A 141 -16.22 1.45 -8.06
CA GLU A 141 -17.28 2.34 -8.60
C GLU A 141 -17.18 2.64 -10.12
N LEU A 142 -16.22 2.05 -10.85
CA LEU A 142 -16.01 2.35 -12.29
C LEU A 142 -16.40 1.21 -13.25
N LEU A 143 -17.16 0.23 -12.78
CA LEU A 143 -17.93 -0.63 -13.68
C LEU A 143 -19.40 -0.16 -13.64
N PRO A 144 -19.84 0.75 -14.53
CA PRO A 144 -21.23 0.66 -14.92
C PRO A 144 -21.40 -0.72 -15.55
N SER A 145 -22.24 -1.56 -14.93
CA SER A 145 -22.80 -2.73 -15.59
C SER A 145 -23.29 -2.30 -16.97
N PRO A 146 -23.03 -3.07 -18.05
CA PRO A 146 -23.68 -2.79 -19.32
C PRO A 146 -25.20 -2.78 -19.05
N VAL A 147 -25.81 -1.62 -19.29
CA VAL A 147 -27.26 -1.45 -19.24
C VAL A 147 -27.80 -2.39 -20.31
N GLU A 148 -28.48 -3.46 -19.91
CA GLU A 148 -29.28 -4.23 -20.85
C GLU A 148 -30.45 -3.35 -21.26
N ASP A 149 -30.46 -2.90 -22.52
CA ASP A 149 -31.60 -2.21 -23.10
C ASP A 149 -32.83 -3.13 -23.04
N PRO A 150 -34.00 -2.63 -22.62
CA PRO A 150 -35.21 -3.43 -22.57
C PRO A 150 -35.64 -3.82 -24.01
N PRO A 151 -36.29 -4.98 -24.18
CA PRO A 151 -36.71 -5.44 -25.50
C PRO A 151 -37.77 -4.48 -26.06
N GLU A 152 -37.48 -3.95 -27.26
CA GLU A 152 -38.46 -3.24 -28.09
C GLU A 152 -39.60 -4.20 -28.43
N SER A 153 -40.84 -3.69 -28.29
CA SER A 153 -42.11 -4.41 -28.44
C SER A 153 -42.39 -4.86 -29.87
#